data_AF-A0A380MVU9-F1
#
_entry.id   AF-A0A380MVU9-F1
#
_cell.length_a   1.000
_cell.length_b   1.000
_cell.length_c   1.000
_cell.angle_alpha   90.00
_cell.angle_beta   90.00
_cell.angle_gamma   90.00
#
_symmetry.space_group_name_H-M   'P 1'
#
loop_
_entity.id
_entity.type
_entity.pdbx_description
1 polymer ?
#
loop_
_entity_poly.entity_id
_entity_poly.type
_entity_poly.pdbx_seq_one_letter_code
_entity_poly.pdbx_strand_id
1 'polypeptide(L)'
;MKTLLLILLIILCLLLAVIGMLYLSVARREKQYGYPKANETDEDVKALIALNEPVLAIRCYRRIHGNNLKAARTGIERLYAQMRQEMMAEQQKTAQKTSSN
;
A
#
# COMPACT_ATOMS: atom_id res chain seq x y z
N MET A 1 44.17 2.10 3.19
CA MET A 1 43.42 2.19 1.91
C MET A 1 42.67 0.89 1.57
N LYS A 2 43.34 -0.28 1.52
CA LYS A 2 42.70 -1.57 1.17
C LYS A 2 41.57 -1.97 2.12
N THR A 3 41.75 -1.83 3.44
CA THR A 3 40.73 -2.12 4.46
C THR A 3 39.51 -1.22 4.34
N LEU A 4 39.71 0.08 4.13
CA LEU A 4 38.64 1.05 3.88
C LEU A 4 37.82 0.69 2.62
N LEU A 5 38.51 0.31 1.53
CA LEU A 5 37.86 -0.11 0.29
C LEU A 5 37.03 -1.38 0.45
N LEU A 6 37.51 -2.36 1.22
CA LEU A 6 36.76 -3.59 1.52
C LEU A 6 35.49 -3.29 2.35
N ILE A 7 35.59 -2.42 3.36
CA ILE A 7 34.43 -2.02 4.17
C ILE A 7 33.39 -1.33 3.29
N LEU A 8 33.80 -0.42 2.41
CA LEU A 8 32.89 0.29 1.50
C LEU A 8 32.19 -0.68 0.53
N LEU A 9 32.91 -1.68 0.02
CA LEU A 9 32.34 -2.71 -0.87
C LEU A 9 31.32 -3.57 -0.13
N ILE A 10 31.61 -4.00 1.10
CA ILE A 10 30.67 -4.75 1.93
C ILE A 10 29.39 -3.94 2.18
N ILE A 11 29.53 -2.67 2.56
CA ILE A 11 28.37 -1.77 2.78
C ILE A 11 27.55 -1.65 1.49
N LEU A 12 28.20 -1.46 0.34
CA LEU A 12 27.52 -1.39 -0.96
C LEU A 12 26.76 -2.68 -1.27
N CYS A 13 27.38 -3.85 -1.06
CA CYS A 13 26.72 -5.14 -1.24
C CYS A 13 25.50 -5.32 -0.32
N LEU A 14 25.61 -4.90 0.94
CA LEU A 14 24.50 -4.96 1.90
C LEU A 14 23.34 -4.03 1.47
N LEU A 15 23.65 -2.82 1.01
CA LEU A 15 22.64 -1.88 0.51
C LEU A 15 21.91 -2.45 -0.73
N LEU A 16 22.64 -3.04 -1.67
CA LEU A 16 22.05 -3.67 -2.86
C LEU A 16 21.19 -4.88 -2.49
N ALA A 17 21.62 -5.71 -1.53
CA ALA A 17 20.85 -6.84 -1.05
C ALA A 17 19.54 -6.41 -0.39
N VAL A 18 19.56 -5.35 0.42
CA VAL A 18 18.35 -4.79 1.05
C VAL A 18 17.40 -4.24 -0.02
N ILE A 19 17.90 -3.47 -0.98
CA ILE A 19 17.07 -2.93 -2.07
C ILE A 19 16.45 -4.09 -2.87
N GLY A 20 17.24 -5.09 -3.26
CA GLY A 20 16.73 -6.27 -3.95
C GLY A 20 15.66 -7.02 -3.15
N MET A 21 15.87 -7.19 -1.84
CA MET A 21 14.90 -7.80 -0.94
C MET A 21 13.60 -7.00 -0.88
N LEU A 22 13.66 -5.66 -0.84
CA LEU A 22 12.48 -4.79 -0.89
C LEU A 22 11.72 -4.95 -2.22
N TYR A 23 12.41 -4.94 -3.36
CA TYR A 23 11.79 -5.16 -4.66
C TYR A 23 11.10 -6.54 -4.75
N LEU A 24 11.77 -7.61 -4.33
CA LEU A 24 11.22 -8.96 -4.28
C LEU A 24 10.01 -9.07 -3.34
N SER A 25 10.03 -8.35 -2.21
CA SER A 25 8.93 -8.37 -1.24
C SER A 25 7.62 -7.83 -1.84
N VAL A 26 7.69 -6.79 -2.68
CA VAL A 26 6.52 -6.22 -3.34
C VAL A 26 5.94 -7.21 -4.35
N ALA A 27 6.79 -7.88 -5.13
CA ALA A 27 6.36 -8.90 -6.08
C ALA A 27 5.69 -10.12 -5.39
N ARG A 28 6.21 -10.52 -4.22
CA ARG A 28 5.59 -11.58 -3.41
C ARG A 28 4.20 -11.17 -2.93
N ARG A 29 4.04 -9.93 -2.45
CA ARG A 29 2.73 -9.40 -2.03
C ARG A 29 1.73 -9.37 -3.19
N GLU A 30 2.16 -8.96 -4.39
CA GLU A 30 1.31 -9.02 -5.59
C GLU A 30 0.77 -10.43 -5.84
N LYS A 31 1.63 -11.45 -5.77
CA LYS A 31 1.21 -12.85 -5.92
C LYS A 31 0.27 -13.31 -4.80
N GLN A 32 0.50 -12.87 -3.56
CA GLN A 32 -0.32 -13.24 -2.41
C GLN A 32 -1.77 -12.74 -2.53
N TYR A 33 -1.96 -11.52 -3.04
CA TYR A 33 -3.29 -10.91 -3.20
C TYR A 33 -3.88 -11.07 -4.60
N GLY A 34 -3.15 -11.69 -5.54
CA GLY A 34 -3.63 -11.95 -6.89
C GLY A 34 -3.67 -10.72 -7.80
N TYR A 35 -2.79 -9.74 -7.57
CA TYR A 35 -2.65 -8.55 -8.40
C TYR A 35 -1.38 -8.65 -9.30
N PRO A 36 -1.36 -8.02 -10.49
CA PRO A 36 -2.46 -7.26 -11.08
C PRO A 36 -3.61 -8.15 -11.56
N LYS A 37 -4.85 -7.67 -11.41
CA LYS A 37 -6.04 -8.33 -11.98
C LYS A 37 -6.29 -7.80 -13.40
N ALA A 38 -6.99 -8.56 -14.23
CA ALA A 38 -7.29 -8.14 -15.60
C ALA A 38 -8.25 -6.92 -15.65
N ASN A 39 -9.21 -6.88 -14.72
CA ASN A 39 -10.23 -5.82 -14.63
C ASN A 39 -10.22 -5.22 -13.23
N GLU A 40 -9.12 -4.54 -12.86
CA GLU A 40 -9.03 -3.85 -11.58
C GLU A 40 -10.06 -2.71 -11.50
N THR A 41 -10.69 -2.55 -10.34
CA THR A 41 -11.67 -1.47 -10.09
C THR A 41 -11.35 -0.65 -8.83
N ASP A 42 -12.08 0.44 -8.61
CA ASP A 42 -11.90 1.25 -7.39
C ASP A 42 -12.27 0.45 -6.12
N GLU A 43 -13.13 -0.58 -6.23
CA GLU A 43 -13.39 -1.53 -5.14
C GLU A 43 -12.14 -2.34 -4.78
N ASP A 44 -11.32 -2.74 -5.76
CA ASP A 44 -10.03 -3.39 -5.49
C ASP A 44 -9.07 -2.47 -4.74
N VAL A 45 -9.07 -1.17 -5.07
CA VAL A 45 -8.27 -0.18 -4.35
C VAL A 45 -8.73 -0.08 -2.90
N LYS A 46 -10.04 0.01 -2.65
CA LYS A 46 -10.61 0.03 -1.29
C LYS A 46 -10.30 -1.25 -0.52
N ALA A 47 -10.36 -2.41 -1.17
CA ALA A 47 -10.00 -3.69 -0.57
C ALA A 47 -8.52 -3.72 -0.15
N LEU A 48 -7.61 -3.27 -1.02
CA LEU A 48 -6.18 -3.19 -0.71
C LEU A 48 -5.87 -2.18 0.40
N ILE A 49 -6.63 -1.08 0.48
CA ILE A 49 -6.59 -0.14 1.60
C ILE A 49 -7.01 -0.83 2.90
N ALA A 50 -8.12 -1.57 2.90
CA ALA A 50 -8.63 -2.29 4.06
C ALA A 50 -7.65 -3.39 4.54
N LEU A 51 -6.92 -4.01 3.61
CA LEU A 51 -5.86 -4.99 3.88
C LEU A 51 -4.54 -4.36 4.37
N ASN A 52 -4.49 -3.03 4.53
CA ASN A 52 -3.28 -2.29 4.90
C ASN A 52 -2.11 -2.50 3.93
N GLU A 53 -2.41 -2.59 2.64
CA GLU A 53 -1.43 -2.75 1.54
C GLU A 53 -1.35 -1.48 0.68
N PRO A 54 -0.80 -0.37 1.20
CA PRO A 54 -0.83 0.94 0.53
C PRO A 54 -0.03 0.98 -0.77
N VAL A 55 1.07 0.23 -0.85
CA VAL A 55 1.90 0.16 -2.08
C VAL A 55 1.13 -0.51 -3.20
N LEU A 56 0.41 -1.60 -2.91
CA LEU A 56 -0.42 -2.28 -3.88
C LEU A 56 -1.62 -1.44 -4.28
N ALA A 57 -2.28 -0.79 -3.32
CA ALA A 57 -3.37 0.14 -3.60
C ALA A 57 -2.93 1.24 -4.58
N ILE A 58 -1.74 1.84 -4.37
CA ILE A 58 -1.18 2.86 -5.28
C ILE A 58 -0.94 2.30 -6.67
N ARG A 59 -0.36 1.10 -6.78
CA ARG A 59 -0.11 0.47 -8.09
C ARG A 59 -1.42 0.15 -8.81
N CYS A 60 -2.42 -0.37 -8.10
CA CYS A 60 -3.76 -0.65 -8.60
C CYS A 60 -4.42 0.65 -9.10
N TYR A 61 -4.47 1.70 -8.27
CA TYR A 61 -5.03 3.00 -8.66
C TYR A 61 -4.34 3.61 -9.89
N ARG A 62 -3.02 3.46 -10.01
CA ARG A 62 -2.28 3.93 -11.20
C ARG A 62 -2.63 3.16 -12.47
N ARG A 63 -2.87 1.85 -12.36
CA ARG A 63 -3.26 1.02 -13.51
C ARG A 63 -4.68 1.36 -13.97
N ILE A 64 -5.59 1.59 -13.04
CA ILE A 64 -6.98 1.98 -13.34
C ILE A 64 -7.05 3.38 -13.96
N HIS A 65 -6.39 4.37 -13.34
CA HIS A 65 -6.58 5.79 -13.69
C HIS A 65 -5.47 6.37 -14.59
N GLY A 66 -4.41 5.63 -14.90
CA GLY A 66 -3.30 6.10 -15.73
C GLY A 66 -2.46 7.23 -15.12
N ASN A 67 -2.61 7.50 -13.82
CA ASN A 67 -2.02 8.65 -13.14
C ASN A 67 -0.54 8.48 -12.76
N ASN A 68 0.15 9.62 -12.58
CA ASN A 68 1.49 9.64 -11.99
C ASN A 68 1.46 9.28 -10.49
N LEU A 69 2.63 8.96 -9.94
CA LEU A 69 2.77 8.48 -8.56
C LEU A 69 2.21 9.47 -7.52
N LYS A 70 2.46 10.77 -7.70
CA LYS A 70 2.02 11.81 -6.77
C LYS A 70 0.49 11.90 -6.74
N ALA A 71 -0.12 11.96 -7.92
CA ALA A 71 -1.58 12.03 -8.05
C ALA A 71 -2.27 10.78 -7.47
N ALA A 72 -1.73 9.59 -7.74
CA ALA A 72 -2.27 8.34 -7.19
C ALA A 72 -2.19 8.28 -5.66
N ARG A 73 -1.06 8.73 -5.09
CA ARG A 73 -0.90 8.80 -3.63
C ARG A 73 -1.94 9.74 -3.01
N THR A 74 -2.11 10.94 -3.56
CA THR A 74 -3.12 11.90 -3.09
C THR A 74 -4.54 11.34 -3.22
N GLY A 75 -4.85 10.65 -4.31
CA GLY A 75 -6.15 9.99 -4.50
C GLY A 75 -6.44 8.97 -3.41
N ILE A 76 -5.48 8.10 -3.10
CA ILE A 76 -5.61 7.07 -2.06
C ILE A 76 -5.68 7.67 -0.66
N GLU A 77 -4.89 8.71 -0.36
CA GLU A 77 -4.97 9.38 0.94
C GLU A 77 -6.37 9.97 1.20
N ARG A 78 -7.02 10.50 0.15
CA ARG A 78 -8.41 10.97 0.24
C ARG A 78 -9.39 9.83 0.46
N LEU A 79 -9.29 8.74 -0.32
CA LEU A 79 -10.10 7.53 -0.15
C LEU A 79 -9.97 6.97 1.26
N TYR A 80 -8.74 6.89 1.78
CA TYR A 80 -8.45 6.40 3.11
C TYR A 80 -9.09 7.28 4.20
N ALA A 81 -9.03 8.61 4.05
CA ALA A 81 -9.69 9.54 4.96
C ALA A 81 -11.22 9.38 4.94
N GLN A 82 -11.82 9.21 3.76
CA GLN A 82 -13.27 8.98 3.61
C GLN A 82 -13.70 7.67 4.29
N MET A 83 -13.02 6.57 4.00
CA MET A 83 -13.31 5.26 4.62
C MET A 83 -13.20 5.32 6.15
N ARG A 84 -12.22 6.05 6.68
CA ARG A 84 -12.09 6.25 8.13
C ARG A 84 -13.28 7.01 8.72
N GLN A 85 -13.76 8.05 8.05
CA GLN A 85 -14.91 8.82 8.49
C GLN A 85 -16.20 7.99 8.47
N GLU A 86 -16.39 7.17 7.43
CA GLU A 86 -17.52 6.25 7.30
C GLU A 86 -17.55 5.24 8.46
N MET A 87 -16.42 4.60 8.77
CA MET A 87 -16.32 3.67 9.91
C MET A 87 -16.65 4.34 11.25
N MET A 88 -16.19 5.58 11.48
CA MET A 88 -16.47 6.31 12.73
C MET A 88 -17.94 6.69 12.85
N ALA A 89 -18.58 7.08 11.74
CA ALA A 89 -20.01 7.38 11.71
C ALA A 89 -20.85 6.12 11.98
N GLU A 90 -20.42 4.96 11.49
CA GLU A 90 -21.10 3.68 11.74
C GLU A 90 -20.97 3.22 13.19
N GLN A 91 -19.79 3.37 13.80
CA GLN A 91 -19.56 3.08 15.23
C GLN A 91 -20.42 3.94 16.16
N GLN A 92 -20.68 5.20 15.80
CA GLN A 92 -21.56 6.08 16.59
C GLN A 92 -23.02 5.63 16.51
N LYS A 93 -23.48 5.19 15.34
CA LYS A 93 -24.84 4.69 15.15
C LYS A 93 -25.08 3.38 15.90
N THR A 94 -24.10 2.47 15.90
CA THR A 94 -24.22 1.20 16.64
C THR A 94 -24.22 1.44 18.16
N ALA A 95 -23.34 2.33 18.66
CA ALA A 95 -23.30 2.70 20.07
C ALA A 95 -24.60 3.35 20.57
N GLN A 96 -25.22 4.22 19.76
CA GLN A 96 -26.52 4.83 20.09
C GLN A 96 -27.66 3.80 20.12
N LYS A 97 -27.64 2.80 19.24
CA LYS A 97 -28.68 1.77 19.17
C LYS A 97 -28.63 0.78 20.34
N THR A 98 -27.45 0.49 20.88
CA THR A 98 -27.29 -0.33 22.10
C THR A 98 -27.60 0.41 23.39
N SER A 99 -27.65 1.75 23.39
CA SER A 99 -27.98 2.53 24.60
C SER A 99 -29.48 2.78 24.80
N SER A 100 -30.31 2.38 23.83
CA SER A 100 -31.77 2.63 23.83
C SER A 100 -32.61 1.34 23.92
N ASN A 101 -31.97 0.20 24.22
CA ASN A 101 -32.57 -1.10 24.49
C ASN A 101 -32.16 -1.55 25.89
#